data_AF-A0A0Z8PCN0-F1
#
_entry.id   AF-A0A0Z8PCN0-F1
#
_cell.length_a   1.000
_cell.length_b   1.000
_cell.length_c   1.000
_cell.angle_alpha   90.00
_cell.angle_beta   90.00
_cell.angle_gamma   90.00
#
_symmetry.space_group_name_H-M   'P 1'
#
loop_
_entity.id
_entity.type
_entity.pdbx_description
1 polymer ?
#
loop_
_entity_poly.entity_id
_entity_poly.type
_entity_poly.pdbx_seq_one_letter_code
_entity_poly.pdbx_strand_id
1 'polypeptide(L)'
;MLSRQPLSTISRVVYELLEGCKQSVILGDLGYLSGELKRDLEQEGYHLWTPLRQNMAMAEEHSDWKVMAMRRTIETRFSELCRLFDIEPTLARGLAGLQLRI
;
A
#
# COMPACT_ATOMS: atom_id res chain seq x y z
N MET A 1 21.64 17.59 -10.50
CA MET A 1 21.34 17.40 -9.07
C MET A 1 19.94 17.94 -8.82
N LEU A 2 18.92 17.09 -8.92
CA LEU A 2 17.56 17.49 -8.55
C LEU A 2 17.41 17.31 -7.03
N SER A 3 17.24 18.44 -6.35
CA SER A 3 16.94 18.50 -4.92
C SER A 3 15.60 17.81 -4.67
N ARG A 4 15.60 16.65 -4.02
CA ARG A 4 14.38 16.00 -3.55
C ARG A 4 13.84 16.80 -2.37
N GLN A 5 12.67 17.41 -2.54
CA GLN A 5 11.87 17.96 -1.44
C GLN A 5 11.66 16.89 -0.35
N PRO A 6 11.45 17.25 0.92
CA PRO A 6 11.24 16.26 1.97
C PRO A 6 9.96 15.47 1.68
N LEU A 7 10.13 14.19 1.30
CA LEU A 7 9.02 13.26 1.11
C LEU A 7 8.25 13.13 2.44
N SER A 8 6.92 13.03 2.33
CA SER A 8 6.10 12.61 3.47
C SER A 8 6.60 11.27 4.03
N THR A 9 6.40 11.01 5.33
CA THR A 9 6.81 9.75 5.96
C THR A 9 6.28 8.51 5.19
N ILE A 10 5.07 8.60 4.65
CA ILE A 10 4.44 7.55 3.84
C ILE A 10 5.20 7.36 2.53
N SER A 11 5.50 8.45 1.83
CA SER A 11 6.27 8.40 0.58
C SER A 11 7.65 7.76 0.81
N ARG A 12 8.33 8.07 1.92
CA ARG A 12 9.63 7.46 2.24
C ARG A 12 9.54 5.94 2.42
N VAL A 13 8.56 5.47 3.19
CA VAL A 13 8.35 4.03 3.43
C VAL A 13 8.06 3.28 2.13
N VAL A 14 7.31 3.89 1.20
CA VAL A 14 7.07 3.27 -0.11
C VAL A 14 8.37 3.06 -0.89
N TYR A 15 9.25 4.06 -0.95
CA TYR A 15 10.54 3.89 -1.64
C TYR A 15 11.47 2.89 -0.92
N GLU A 16 11.45 2.85 0.41
CA GLU A 16 12.18 1.82 1.18
C GLU A 16 11.67 0.40 0.86
N LEU A 17 10.35 0.21 0.72
CA LEU A 17 9.76 -1.08 0.34
C LEU A 17 10.06 -1.48 -1.11
N LEU A 18 10.25 -0.50 -2.00
CA LEU A 18 10.59 -0.73 -3.40
C LEU A 18 12.09 -0.87 -3.65
N GLU A 19 12.93 -0.57 -2.65
CA GLU A 19 14.37 -0.71 -2.77
C GLU A 19 14.74 -2.18 -3.03
N GLY A 20 15.37 -2.44 -4.19
CA GLY A 20 15.73 -3.79 -4.62
C GLY A 20 14.56 -4.63 -5.18
N CYS A 21 13.35 -4.07 -5.28
CA CYS A 21 12.23 -4.71 -5.97
C CYS A 21 12.56 -4.84 -7.46
N LYS A 22 12.40 -6.05 -8.03
CA LYS A 22 12.67 -6.31 -9.45
C LYS A 22 11.42 -6.20 -10.32
N GLN A 23 10.26 -6.09 -9.68
CA GLN A 23 8.97 -6.05 -10.32
C GLN A 23 8.56 -4.60 -10.53
N SER A 24 8.22 -4.25 -11.78
CA SER A 24 7.64 -2.95 -12.10
C SER A 24 6.18 -2.85 -11.68
N VAL A 25 5.49 -3.98 -11.44
CA VAL A 25 4.09 -3.99 -11.05
C VAL A 25 3.94 -4.13 -9.54
N ILE A 26 3.25 -3.18 -8.93
CA ILE A 26 2.99 -3.13 -7.49
C ILE A 26 1.49 -3.25 -7.25
N LEU A 27 1.07 -4.22 -6.44
CA LEU A 27 -0.30 -4.28 -5.96
C LEU A 27 -0.47 -3.32 -4.79
N GLY A 28 -1.32 -2.31 -4.95
CA GLY A 28 -1.56 -1.31 -3.91
C GLY A 28 -3.04 -0.99 -3.73
N ASP A 29 -3.34 -0.30 -2.63
CA ASP A 29 -4.67 0.26 -2.37
C ASP A 29 -4.66 1.77 -2.66
N LEU A 30 -5.56 2.24 -3.52
CA LEU A 30 -5.64 3.63 -3.97
C LEU A 30 -5.98 4.59 -2.81
N GLY A 31 -6.65 4.09 -1.77
CA GLY A 31 -7.09 4.93 -0.64
C GLY A 31 -5.94 5.54 0.17
N TYR A 32 -4.74 4.98 0.08
CA TYR A 32 -3.61 5.33 0.97
C TYR A 32 -2.46 6.06 0.27
N LEU A 33 -2.45 6.11 -1.08
CA LEU A 33 -1.40 6.78 -1.84
C LEU A 33 -1.90 8.13 -2.36
N SER A 34 -1.12 9.19 -2.16
CA SER A 34 -1.43 10.48 -2.75
C SER A 34 -1.32 10.43 -4.28
N GLY A 35 -2.10 11.27 -4.96
CA GLY A 35 -2.03 11.37 -6.44
C GLY A 35 -0.64 11.78 -6.94
N GLU A 36 0.10 12.56 -6.15
CA GLU A 36 1.50 12.93 -6.44
C GLU A 36 2.43 11.72 -6.38
N LEU A 37 2.37 10.93 -5.30
CA LEU A 37 3.19 9.73 -5.15
C LEU A 37 2.91 8.70 -6.25
N LYS A 38 1.64 8.56 -6.66
CA LYS A 38 1.28 7.70 -7.78
C LYS A 38 1.97 8.14 -9.08
N ARG A 39 1.94 9.44 -9.38
CA ARG A 39 2.55 9.99 -10.58
C ARG A 39 4.08 9.83 -10.56
N ASP A 40 4.70 10.02 -9.41
CA ASP A 40 6.15 9.84 -9.26
C ASP A 40 6.55 8.38 -9.49
N LEU A 41 5.78 7.43 -8.94
CA LEU A 41 5.99 6.00 -9.17
C LEU A 41 5.84 5.62 -10.65
N GLU A 42 4.83 6.15 -11.33
CA GLU A 42 4.63 5.93 -12.78
C GLU A 42 5.80 6.48 -13.60
N GLN A 43 6.37 7.64 -13.24
CA GLN A 43 7.55 8.21 -13.89
C GLN A 43 8.81 7.37 -13.66
N GLU A 44 8.94 6.71 -12.51
CA GLU A 44 10.04 5.80 -12.20
C GLU A 44 9.85 4.39 -12.80
N GLY A 45 8.75 4.16 -13.55
CA GLY A 45 8.48 2.91 -14.26
C GLY A 45 7.72 1.88 -13.44
N TYR A 46 7.15 2.27 -12.30
CA TYR A 46 6.28 1.43 -11.49
C TYR A 46 4.81 1.59 -11.89
N HIS A 47 4.14 0.46 -12.14
CA HIS A 47 2.74 0.38 -12.45
C HIS A 47 1.96 -0.11 -11.23
N LEU A 48 1.13 0.77 -10.67
CA LEU A 48 0.28 0.42 -9.54
C LEU A 48 -0.97 -0.32 -10.03
N TRP A 49 -1.05 -1.61 -9.72
CA TRP A 49 -2.30 -2.35 -9.82
C TRP A 49 -3.17 -2.01 -8.65
N THR A 50 -4.26 -1.32 -8.94
CA THR A 50 -5.33 -1.10 -7.97
C THR A 50 -6.59 -1.79 -8.45
N PRO A 51 -6.79 -3.06 -8.08
CA PRO A 51 -8.03 -3.74 -8.38
C PRO A 51 -9.21 -2.98 -7.74
N LEU A 52 -10.00 -2.32 -8.59
CA LEU A 52 -11.19 -1.57 -8.21
C LEU A 52 -12.21 -2.52 -7.55
N ARG A 53 -12.95 -2.01 -6.57
CA ARG A 53 -14.11 -2.73 -6.05
C ARG A 53 -15.09 -2.93 -7.22
N GLN A 54 -15.70 -4.11 -7.32
CA GLN A 54 -16.61 -4.49 -8.42
C GLN A 54 -17.73 -3.48 -8.71
N ASN A 55 -18.00 -2.55 -7.77
CA ASN A 55 -19.06 -1.55 -7.85
C ASN A 55 -18.58 -0.20 -8.41
N MET A 56 -17.31 -0.05 -8.84
CA MET A 56 -16.80 1.17 -9.47
C MET A 56 -16.75 1.01 -10.99
N ALA A 57 -17.27 2.01 -11.72
CA ALA A 57 -17.51 2.03 -13.17
C ALA A 57 -16.25 1.97 -14.07
N MET A 58 -15.09 1.64 -13.51
CA MET A 58 -13.81 1.54 -14.20
C MET A 58 -13.13 0.18 -13.95
N ALA A 59 -13.88 -0.85 -13.55
CA ALA A 59 -13.37 -2.19 -13.23
C ALA A 59 -12.82 -2.98 -14.43
N GLU A 60 -12.66 -2.33 -15.58
CA GLU A 60 -12.11 -2.88 -16.80
C GLU A 60 -10.63 -2.47 -16.90
N GLU A 61 -9.74 -3.36 -16.45
CA GLU A 61 -8.44 -3.65 -17.09
C GLU A 61 -7.59 -4.64 -16.30
N HIS A 62 -7.87 -4.87 -15.01
CA HIS A 62 -7.04 -5.73 -14.16
C HIS A 62 -7.85 -6.69 -13.28
N SER A 63 -8.98 -7.21 -13.80
CA SER A 63 -9.89 -8.11 -13.10
C SER A 63 -9.51 -9.59 -13.20
N ASP A 64 -8.21 -9.92 -13.15
CA ASP A 64 -7.80 -11.31 -12.94
C ASP A 64 -8.30 -11.74 -11.55
N TRP A 65 -9.05 -12.85 -11.53
CA TRP A 65 -9.58 -13.44 -10.30
C TRP A 65 -8.48 -13.70 -9.26
N LYS A 66 -7.23 -13.97 -9.69
CA LYS A 66 -6.06 -14.14 -8.81
C LYS A 66 -5.69 -12.84 -8.11
N VAL A 67 -5.63 -11.72 -8.85
CA VAL A 67 -5.36 -10.39 -8.30
C VAL A 67 -6.45 -9.99 -7.32
N MET A 68 -7.71 -10.30 -7.63
CA MET A 68 -8.85 -10.09 -6.72
C MET A 68 -8.78 -10.97 -5.46
N ALA A 69 -8.31 -12.21 -5.58
CA ALA A 69 -8.10 -13.09 -4.43
C ALA A 69 -6.97 -12.59 -3.53
N MET A 70 -5.86 -12.12 -4.13
CA MET A 70 -4.74 -11.49 -3.39
C MET A 70 -5.21 -10.24 -2.66
N ARG A 71 -5.94 -9.34 -3.34
CA ARG A 71 -6.56 -8.14 -2.74
C ARG A 71 -7.41 -8.50 -1.52
N ARG A 72 -8.36 -9.43 -1.68
CA ARG A 72 -9.24 -9.87 -0.59
C ARG A 72 -8.48 -10.47 0.58
N THR A 73 -7.43 -11.23 0.30
CA THR A 73 -6.57 -11.80 1.35
C THR A 73 -5.89 -10.70 2.15
N ILE A 74 -5.28 -9.71 1.48
CA ILE A 74 -4.62 -8.57 2.12
C ILE A 74 -5.63 -7.79 2.98
N GLU A 75 -6.79 -7.42 2.42
CA GLU A 75 -7.84 -6.69 3.15
C GLU A 75 -8.35 -7.46 4.38
N THR A 76 -8.52 -8.77 4.25
CA THR A 76 -8.95 -9.63 5.37
C THR A 76 -7.90 -9.62 6.47
N ARG A 77 -6.62 -9.79 6.12
CA ARG A 77 -5.53 -9.77 7.12
C ARG A 77 -5.41 -8.42 7.80
N PHE A 78 -5.53 -7.31 7.08
CA PHE A 78 -5.55 -5.98 7.71
C PHE A 78 -6.76 -5.81 8.65
N SER A 79 -7.94 -6.27 8.22
CA SER A 79 -9.15 -6.21 9.07
C SER A 79 -9.00 -7.05 10.35
N GLU A 80 -8.40 -8.24 10.23
CA GLU A 80 -8.06 -9.08 11.39
C GLU A 80 -7.04 -8.38 12.29
N LEU A 81 -6.01 -7.75 11.72
CA LEU A 81 -5.02 -7.02 12.50
C LEU A 81 -5.66 -5.88 13.30
N CYS A 82 -6.54 -5.10 12.67
CA CYS A 82 -7.26 -4.03 13.36
C CYS A 82 -8.18 -4.58 14.45
N ARG A 83 -8.93 -5.66 14.17
CA ARG A 83 -9.90 -6.22 15.11
C ARG A 83 -9.28 -6.97 16.30
N LEU A 84 -8.17 -7.67 16.07
CA LEU A 84 -7.56 -8.55 17.07
C LEU A 84 -6.47 -7.87 17.88
N PHE A 85 -5.76 -6.90 17.28
CA PHE A 85 -4.56 -6.32 17.87
C PHE A 85 -4.66 -4.80 18.06
N ASP A 86 -5.77 -4.19 17.63
CA ASP A 86 -6.02 -2.74 17.70
C ASP A 86 -4.88 -1.93 17.07
N ILE A 87 -4.36 -2.38 15.92
CA ILE A 87 -3.18 -1.75 15.29
C ILE A 87 -3.43 -0.31 14.85
N GLU A 88 -4.67 0.05 14.55
CA GLU A 88 -5.06 1.39 14.12
C GLU A 88 -5.22 2.35 15.33
N PRO A 89 -6.01 2.03 16.37
CA PRO A 89 -6.03 2.79 17.61
C PRO A 89 -4.92 2.35 18.60
N THR A 90 -3.72 2.02 18.11
CA THR A 90 -2.70 1.38 18.94
C THR A 90 -2.29 2.25 20.12
N LEU A 91 -2.45 1.73 21.34
CA LEU A 91 -2.04 2.43 22.58
C LEU A 91 -0.56 2.22 22.90
N ALA A 92 0.18 1.51 22.04
CA ALA A 92 1.61 1.29 22.20
C ALA A 92 2.37 2.61 22.03
N ARG A 93 3.15 3.00 23.05
CA ARG A 93 3.96 4.24 23.05
C ARG A 93 5.36 4.06 22.46
N GLY A 94 5.54 3.09 21.56
CA GLY A 94 6.83 2.80 20.93
C GLY A 94 6.91 1.38 20.37
N LEU A 95 7.98 1.12 19.61
CA LEU A 95 8.18 -0.13 18.87
C LEU A 95 8.17 -1.37 19.78
N ALA A 96 8.85 -1.31 20.93
CA ALA A 96 8.86 -2.43 21.89
C ALA A 96 7.44 -2.74 22.43
N GLY A 97 6.63 -1.70 22.68
CA GLY A 97 5.25 -1.87 23.09
C GLY A 97 4.35 -2.44 21.99
N LEU A 98 4.66 -2.14 20.72
CA LEU A 98 3.97 -2.71 19.57
C LEU A 98 4.34 -4.19 19.38
N GLN A 99 5.63 -4.54 19.51
CA GLN A 99 6.13 -5.92 19.41
C GLN A 99 5.54 -6.85 20.47
N LEU A 100 5.22 -6.34 21.66
CA LEU A 100 4.57 -7.14 22.71
C LEU A 100 3.07 -7.36 22.46
N ARG A 101 2.46 -6.55 21.58
CA ARG A 101 1.03 -6.60 21.30
C ARG A 101 0.66 -7.47 20.09
N ILE A 102 1.60 -7.70 19.17
CA ILE A 102 1.41 -8.48 17.93
C ILE A 102 2.03 -9.86 18.11
#